data_AF-A0A2A5DRT3-F1
#
_entry.id   AF-A0A2A5DRT3-F1
#
_cell.length_a   1.000
_cell.length_b   1.000
_cell.length_c   1.000
_cell.angle_alpha   90.00
_cell.angle_beta   90.00
_cell.angle_gamma   90.00
#
_symmetry.space_group_name_H-M   'P 1'
#
loop_
_entity.id
_entity.type
_entity.pdbx_description
1 polymer ?
#
loop_
_entity_poly.entity_id
_entity_poly.type
_entity_poly.pdbx_seq_one_letter_code
_entity_poly.pdbx_strand_id
1 'polypeptide(L)'
;MGLNWVEIGTASMVLFAVIDIIGSIPLIIELRGKVGHLQTEKASIVSLFIMIAFLFLGESILSVIGIDVNSFAIAGSFILFFMALEMILGIKLYKDDIPETASIVPLAFPIIAGAGSMTSILSLRAEFASINIVIAIVLNMILVYAVLKLTTKIEKLLGKGGIAIIRKVFGIILLAIAVKLFRSNIGLLSDL
;
A
#
# COMPACT_ATOMS: atom_id res chain seq x y z
N MET A 1 20.54 -17.14 13.31
CA MET A 1 19.50 -16.26 12.76
C MET A 1 18.33 -16.28 13.73
N GLY A 2 18.31 -15.31 14.64
CA GLY A 2 17.38 -15.29 15.76
C GLY A 2 16.47 -14.08 15.72
N LEU A 3 15.53 -14.06 16.65
CA LEU A 3 14.64 -12.94 16.89
C LEU A 3 15.48 -11.72 17.33
N ASN A 4 15.39 -10.61 16.59
CA ASN A 4 16.14 -9.39 16.89
C ASN A 4 15.17 -8.21 16.98
N TRP A 5 15.02 -7.66 18.18
CA TRP A 5 14.09 -6.55 18.45
C TRP A 5 14.42 -5.27 17.69
N VAL A 6 15.71 -5.02 17.41
CA VAL A 6 16.14 -3.85 16.63
C VAL A 6 15.72 -4.02 15.17
N GLU A 7 15.95 -5.19 14.58
CA GLU A 7 15.51 -5.49 13.21
C GLU A 7 13.99 -5.41 13.08
N ILE A 8 13.24 -5.99 14.04
CA ILE A 8 11.78 -5.93 14.07
C ILE A 8 11.30 -4.49 14.15
N GLY A 9 11.89 -3.69 15.05
CA GLY A 9 11.53 -2.28 15.23
C GLY A 9 11.79 -1.46 13.96
N THR A 10 12.97 -1.61 13.38
CA THR A 10 13.36 -0.90 12.14
C THR A 10 12.47 -1.30 10.97
N ALA A 11 12.29 -2.60 10.71
CA ALA A 11 11.40 -3.09 9.66
C ALA A 11 9.97 -2.60 9.87
N SER A 12 9.49 -2.59 11.11
CA SER A 12 8.15 -2.11 11.43
C SER A 12 7.98 -0.63 11.11
N MET A 13 8.96 0.21 11.46
CA MET A 13 8.96 1.64 11.15
C MET A 13 9.01 1.91 9.64
N VAL A 14 9.88 1.20 8.91
CA VAL A 14 9.98 1.32 7.45
C VAL A 14 8.65 0.95 6.80
N LEU A 15 8.09 -0.21 7.13
CA LEU A 15 6.81 -0.64 6.57
C LEU A 15 5.67 0.29 6.97
N PHE A 16 5.63 0.78 8.21
CA PHE A 16 4.60 1.72 8.65
C PHE A 16 4.63 3.02 7.83
N ALA A 17 5.82 3.59 7.66
CA ALA A 17 6.01 4.82 6.90
C ALA A 17 5.66 4.66 5.41
N VAL A 18 5.92 3.48 4.85
CA VAL A 18 5.70 3.21 3.42
C VAL A 18 4.26 2.80 3.10
N ILE A 19 3.62 2.01 3.97
CA ILE A 19 2.20 1.67 3.86
C ILE A 19 1.35 2.94 3.98
N ASP A 20 1.77 3.90 4.82
CA ASP A 20 1.09 5.17 5.06
C ASP A 20 -0.43 5.02 5.20
N ILE A 21 -0.83 4.13 6.12
CA ILE A 21 -2.25 3.80 6.28
C ILE A 21 -3.09 5.00 6.74
N ILE A 22 -2.47 5.92 7.49
CA ILE A 22 -3.11 7.15 7.96
C ILE A 22 -3.33 8.10 6.77
N GLY A 23 -2.31 8.30 5.94
CA GLY A 23 -2.45 9.12 4.73
C GLY A 23 -3.41 8.53 3.71
N SER A 24 -3.57 7.20 3.72
CA SER A 24 -4.50 6.49 2.84
C SER A 24 -5.97 6.55 3.27
N ILE A 25 -6.30 7.11 4.46
CA ILE A 25 -7.67 7.18 4.98
C ILE A 25 -8.69 7.75 3.98
N PRO A 26 -8.44 8.88 3.28
CA PRO A 26 -9.42 9.45 2.36
C PRO A 26 -9.69 8.56 1.15
N LEU A 27 -8.65 7.89 0.66
CA LEU A 27 -8.76 6.90 -0.42
C LEU A 27 -9.58 5.68 0.04
N ILE A 28 -9.35 5.22 1.28
CA ILE A 28 -10.10 4.09 1.86
C ILE A 28 -11.59 4.46 2.05
N ILE A 29 -11.89 5.69 2.50
CA ILE A 29 -13.27 6.19 2.61
C ILE A 29 -13.93 6.23 1.23
N GLU A 30 -13.22 6.73 0.21
CA GLU A 30 -13.76 6.78 -1.14
C GLU A 30 -14.05 5.38 -1.70
N LEU A 31 -13.12 4.44 -1.55
CA LEU A 31 -13.34 3.05 -1.97
C LEU A 31 -14.52 2.43 -1.24
N ARG A 32 -14.67 2.70 0.07
CA ARG A 32 -15.85 2.29 0.84
C ARG A 32 -17.14 2.81 0.25
N GLY A 33 -17.19 4.09 -0.11
CA GLY A 33 -18.35 4.70 -0.74
C GLY A 33 -18.72 4.08 -2.09
N LYS A 34 -17.73 3.55 -2.82
CA LYS A 34 -17.93 2.85 -4.11
C LYS A 34 -18.45 1.43 -3.93
N VAL A 35 -17.99 0.71 -2.92
CA VAL A 35 -18.29 -0.73 -2.71
C VAL A 35 -19.32 -1.02 -1.62
N GLY A 36 -19.84 0.02 -0.95
CA GLY A 36 -20.83 -0.06 0.13
C GLY A 36 -20.26 -0.52 1.47
N HIS A 37 -19.70 -1.73 1.53
CA HIS A 37 -19.15 -2.31 2.74
C HIS A 37 -17.70 -2.76 2.55
N LEU A 38 -16.78 -2.11 3.27
CA LEU A 38 -15.42 -2.62 3.38
C LEU A 38 -15.40 -3.85 4.28
N GLN A 39 -14.98 -4.97 3.70
CA GLN A 39 -14.66 -6.17 4.45
C GLN A 39 -13.27 -6.01 5.09
N THR A 40 -13.18 -5.11 6.07
CA THR A 40 -11.94 -4.70 6.74
C THR A 40 -11.09 -5.88 7.18
N GLU A 41 -11.71 -6.88 7.83
CA GLU A 41 -11.05 -8.12 8.25
C GLU A 41 -10.40 -8.85 7.07
N LYS A 42 -11.16 -9.06 5.99
CA LYS A 42 -10.66 -9.78 4.82
C LYS A 42 -9.58 -8.99 4.09
N ALA A 43 -9.73 -7.68 3.98
CA ALA A 43 -8.72 -6.82 3.36
C ALA A 43 -7.39 -6.86 4.13
N SER A 44 -7.42 -6.77 5.46
CA SER A 44 -6.21 -6.92 6.29
C SER A 44 -5.58 -8.30 6.16
N ILE A 45 -6.38 -9.38 6.17
CA ILE A 45 -5.88 -10.76 6.01
C ILE A 45 -5.28 -10.98 4.62
N VAL A 46 -5.94 -10.50 3.57
CA VAL A 46 -5.42 -10.60 2.20
C VAL A 46 -4.14 -9.78 2.05
N SER A 47 -4.08 -8.58 2.61
CA SER A 47 -2.85 -7.77 2.62
C SER A 47 -1.70 -8.47 3.32
N LEU A 48 -1.98 -9.04 4.50
CA LEU A 48 -1.02 -9.84 5.26
C LEU A 48 -0.48 -11.00 4.41
N PHE A 49 -1.38 -11.74 3.76
CA PHE A 49 -1.02 -12.88 2.92
C PHE A 49 -0.19 -12.43 1.72
N ILE A 50 -0.59 -11.36 1.02
CA ILE A 50 0.16 -10.81 -0.12
C ILE A 50 1.57 -10.39 0.32
N MET A 51 1.70 -9.66 1.43
CA MET A 51 3.00 -9.19 1.92
C MET A 51 3.91 -10.35 2.34
N ILE A 52 3.38 -11.35 3.06
CA ILE A 52 4.14 -12.55 3.43
C ILE A 52 4.53 -13.35 2.18
N ALA A 53 3.61 -13.54 1.24
CA ALA A 53 3.91 -14.22 -0.01
C ALA A 53 5.02 -13.50 -0.78
N PHE A 54 4.96 -12.16 -0.87
CA PHE A 54 5.97 -11.37 -1.57
C PHE A 54 7.35 -11.39 -0.87
N LEU A 55 7.39 -11.48 0.47
CA LEU A 55 8.63 -11.66 1.21
C LEU A 55 9.38 -12.94 0.79
N PHE A 56 8.67 -14.03 0.53
CA PHE A 56 9.30 -15.31 0.20
C PHE A 56 9.42 -15.57 -1.30
N LEU A 57 8.48 -15.07 -2.08
CA LEU A 57 8.34 -15.38 -3.51
C LEU A 57 8.66 -14.19 -4.41
N GLY A 58 8.64 -12.95 -3.91
CA GLY A 58 8.68 -11.74 -4.73
C GLY A 58 9.89 -11.70 -5.66
N GLU A 59 11.08 -11.87 -5.12
CA GLU A 59 12.34 -11.88 -5.90
C GLU A 59 12.39 -13.02 -6.93
N SER A 60 11.90 -14.21 -6.59
CA SER A 60 11.85 -15.34 -7.51
C SER A 60 10.84 -15.14 -8.63
N ILE A 61 9.64 -14.61 -8.32
CA ILE A 61 8.61 -14.30 -9.31
C ILE A 61 9.12 -13.24 -10.28
N LEU A 62 9.73 -12.17 -9.75
CA LEU A 62 10.32 -11.08 -10.52
C LEU A 62 11.42 -11.59 -11.46
N SER A 63 12.35 -12.39 -10.95
CA SER A 63 13.48 -12.90 -11.74
C SER A 63 13.05 -13.90 -12.83
N VAL A 64 12.04 -14.75 -12.60
CA VAL A 64 11.49 -15.66 -13.62
C VAL A 64 10.91 -14.90 -14.82
N ILE A 65 10.31 -13.74 -14.58
CA ILE A 65 9.71 -12.88 -15.62
C ILE A 65 10.78 -11.95 -16.23
N GLY A 66 11.98 -11.89 -15.67
CA GLY A 66 13.07 -11.02 -16.12
C GLY A 66 12.89 -9.55 -15.72
N ILE A 67 12.20 -9.28 -14.61
CA ILE A 67 11.93 -7.94 -14.10
C ILE A 67 12.71 -7.73 -12.80
N ASP A 68 13.39 -6.60 -12.65
CA ASP A 68 14.06 -6.22 -11.42
C ASP A 68 13.13 -5.46 -10.46
N VAL A 69 13.56 -5.33 -9.19
CA VAL A 69 12.78 -4.68 -8.13
C VAL A 69 12.49 -3.20 -8.45
N ASN A 70 13.42 -2.49 -9.10
CA ASN A 70 13.24 -1.08 -9.45
C ASN A 70 12.21 -0.92 -10.57
N SER A 71 12.26 -1.79 -11.60
CA SER A 71 11.24 -1.81 -12.66
C SER A 71 9.84 -2.07 -12.09
N PHE A 72 9.71 -2.98 -11.12
CA PHE A 72 8.45 -3.22 -10.42
C PHE A 72 7.99 -1.99 -9.60
N ALA A 73 8.91 -1.33 -8.91
CA ALA A 73 8.63 -0.10 -8.18
C ALA A 73 8.11 1.02 -9.08
N ILE A 74 8.73 1.19 -10.27
CA ILE A 74 8.32 2.15 -11.28
C ILE A 74 6.89 1.85 -11.74
N ALA A 75 6.57 0.59 -12.06
CA ALA A 75 5.21 0.19 -12.43
C ALA A 75 4.18 0.54 -11.35
N GLY A 76 4.48 0.25 -10.08
CA GLY A 76 3.58 0.60 -8.99
C GLY A 76 3.46 2.09 -8.73
N SER A 77 4.50 2.89 -9.02
CA SER A 77 4.41 4.35 -8.96
C SER A 77 3.38 4.90 -9.96
N PHE A 78 3.24 4.29 -11.14
CA PHE A 78 2.18 4.64 -12.08
C PHE A 78 0.79 4.30 -11.56
N ILE A 79 0.63 3.16 -10.88
CA ILE A 79 -0.64 2.79 -10.24
C ILE A 79 -1.04 3.86 -9.20
N LEU A 80 -0.11 4.29 -8.34
CA LEU A 80 -0.34 5.38 -7.38
C LEU A 80 -0.66 6.71 -8.07
N PHE A 81 0.05 7.03 -9.16
CA PHE A 81 -0.19 8.24 -9.95
C PHE A 81 -1.61 8.29 -10.49
N PHE A 82 -2.10 7.21 -11.10
CA PHE A 82 -3.46 7.15 -11.63
C PHE A 82 -4.52 7.22 -10.52
N MET A 83 -4.30 6.57 -9.37
CA MET A 83 -5.20 6.70 -8.22
C MET A 83 -5.25 8.14 -7.70
N ALA A 84 -4.10 8.82 -7.64
CA ALA A 84 -4.02 10.22 -7.23
C ALA A 84 -4.79 11.14 -8.19
N LEU A 85 -4.67 10.93 -9.51
CA LEU A 85 -5.44 11.67 -10.51
C LEU A 85 -6.96 11.45 -10.36
N GLU A 86 -7.39 10.22 -10.13
CA GLU A 86 -8.80 9.90 -9.86
C GLU A 86 -9.31 10.65 -8.63
N MET A 87 -8.53 10.75 -7.54
CA MET A 87 -8.90 11.50 -6.33
C MET A 87 -9.00 13.02 -6.56
N ILE A 88 -8.06 13.59 -7.33
CA ILE A 88 -7.98 15.04 -7.61
C ILE A 88 -9.10 15.47 -8.56
N LEU A 89 -9.25 14.74 -9.67
CA LEU A 89 -10.14 15.08 -10.78
C LEU A 89 -11.56 14.54 -10.57
N GLY A 90 -11.74 13.54 -9.71
CA GLY A 90 -13.04 12.88 -9.49
C GLY A 90 -13.50 12.06 -10.70
N ILE A 91 -12.57 11.62 -11.55
CA ILE A 91 -12.82 10.79 -12.75
C ILE A 91 -12.57 9.32 -12.42
N LYS A 92 -13.24 8.40 -13.12
CA LYS A 92 -12.97 6.95 -12.99
C LYS A 92 -11.97 6.52 -14.05
N LEU A 93 -10.78 6.10 -13.64
CA LEU A 93 -9.79 5.49 -14.55
C LEU A 93 -9.87 3.97 -14.53
N TYR A 94 -10.26 3.38 -13.40
CA TYR A 94 -10.57 1.95 -13.28
C TYR A 94 -12.07 1.74 -13.52
N LYS A 95 -12.43 0.93 -14.53
CA LYS A 95 -13.82 0.52 -14.75
C LYS A 95 -14.15 -0.68 -13.86
N ASP A 96 -15.19 -0.51 -13.06
CA ASP A 96 -15.74 -1.48 -12.11
C ASP A 96 -16.41 -2.67 -12.84
N ASP A 97 -15.65 -3.56 -13.48
CA ASP A 97 -16.09 -4.96 -13.73
C ASP A 97 -15.61 -5.88 -12.60
N ILE A 98 -15.36 -5.29 -11.42
CA ILE A 98 -15.02 -6.01 -10.20
C ILE A 98 -16.36 -6.38 -9.57
N PRO A 99 -16.76 -7.67 -9.52
CA PRO A 99 -18.02 -8.07 -8.90
C PRO A 99 -18.10 -7.50 -7.48
N GLU A 100 -19.29 -7.10 -7.01
CA GLU A 100 -19.52 -6.48 -5.68
C GLU A 100 -18.85 -7.25 -4.52
N THR A 101 -18.54 -8.53 -4.72
CA THR A 101 -17.81 -9.40 -3.80
C THR A 101 -16.29 -9.17 -3.73
N ALA A 102 -15.69 -8.34 -4.60
CA ALA A 102 -14.23 -8.16 -4.72
C ALA A 102 -13.72 -6.80 -4.22
N SER A 103 -14.43 -6.17 -3.27
CA SER A 103 -13.99 -4.98 -2.50
C SER A 103 -12.71 -5.17 -1.68
N ILE A 104 -12.17 -6.39 -1.67
CA ILE A 104 -10.99 -6.81 -0.92
C ILE A 104 -9.72 -6.50 -1.72
N VAL A 105 -9.78 -6.65 -3.06
CA VAL A 105 -8.58 -6.61 -3.91
C VAL A 105 -8.01 -5.20 -3.97
N PRO A 106 -8.73 -4.12 -4.35
CA PRO A 106 -8.16 -2.78 -4.43
C PRO A 106 -7.61 -2.25 -3.09
N LEU A 107 -8.24 -2.64 -1.99
CA LEU A 107 -7.82 -2.26 -0.65
C LEU A 107 -6.55 -2.98 -0.22
N ALA A 108 -6.45 -4.29 -0.50
CA ALA A 108 -5.26 -5.06 -0.18
C ALA A 108 -4.10 -4.75 -1.13
N PHE A 109 -4.39 -4.57 -2.41
CA PHE A 109 -3.46 -4.19 -3.46
C PHE A 109 -4.18 -3.25 -4.45
N PRO A 110 -3.69 -2.02 -4.69
CA PRO A 110 -2.33 -1.54 -4.43
C PRO A 110 -2.14 -0.70 -3.16
N ILE A 111 -3.17 -0.51 -2.31
CA ILE A 111 -3.08 0.44 -1.19
C ILE A 111 -2.15 -0.05 -0.08
N ILE A 112 -2.41 -1.25 0.47
CA ILE A 112 -1.66 -1.75 1.63
C ILE A 112 -0.40 -2.49 1.17
N ALA A 113 -0.57 -3.52 0.34
CA ALA A 113 0.51 -4.29 -0.24
C ALA A 113 0.97 -3.68 -1.58
N GLY A 114 1.05 -2.35 -1.67
CA GLY A 114 1.51 -1.66 -2.87
C GLY A 114 2.99 -1.88 -3.17
N ALA A 115 3.43 -1.37 -4.32
CA ALA A 115 4.81 -1.52 -4.77
C ALA A 115 5.84 -0.95 -3.78
N GLY A 116 5.53 0.14 -3.08
CA GLY A 116 6.41 0.67 -2.04
C GLY A 116 6.63 -0.34 -0.90
N SER A 117 5.55 -0.93 -0.39
CA SER A 117 5.62 -1.94 0.68
C SER A 117 6.36 -3.18 0.18
N MET A 118 6.08 -3.62 -1.04
CA MET A 118 6.72 -4.78 -1.67
C MET A 118 8.22 -4.58 -1.93
N THR A 119 8.64 -3.42 -2.42
CA THR A 119 10.07 -3.11 -2.63
C THR A 119 10.79 -2.97 -1.30
N SER A 120 10.16 -2.32 -0.31
CA SER A 120 10.70 -2.23 1.04
C SER A 120 10.91 -3.61 1.68
N ILE A 121 9.97 -4.54 1.48
CA ILE A 121 10.13 -5.93 1.94
C ILE A 121 11.37 -6.58 1.32
N LEU A 122 11.62 -6.40 0.02
CA LEU A 122 12.79 -6.97 -0.65
C LEU A 122 14.10 -6.31 -0.18
N SER A 123 14.12 -4.99 -0.01
CA SER A 123 15.27 -4.28 0.55
C SER A 123 15.58 -4.74 1.98
N LEU A 124 14.55 -4.85 2.84
CA LEU A 124 14.72 -5.34 4.21
C LEU A 124 15.18 -6.80 4.25
N ARG A 125 14.74 -7.64 3.31
CA ARG A 125 15.13 -9.05 3.21
C ARG A 125 16.62 -9.22 2.90
N ALA A 126 17.25 -8.25 2.24
CA ALA A 126 18.69 -8.27 1.98
C ALA A 126 19.52 -8.07 3.26
N GLU A 127 18.97 -7.44 4.30
CA GLU A 127 19.70 -7.06 5.51
C GLU A 127 19.23 -7.80 6.77
N PHE A 128 17.94 -8.14 6.88
CA PHE A 128 17.31 -8.64 8.10
C PHE A 128 16.82 -10.08 7.96
N ALA A 129 16.73 -10.78 9.09
CA ALA A 129 16.20 -12.14 9.08
C ALA A 129 14.70 -12.16 8.73
N SER A 130 14.27 -13.08 7.87
CA SER A 130 12.89 -13.14 7.38
C SER A 130 11.86 -13.24 8.52
N ILE A 131 12.18 -13.92 9.62
CA ILE A 131 11.31 -14.00 10.79
C ILE A 131 11.04 -12.63 11.43
N ASN A 132 12.04 -11.75 11.47
CA ASN A 132 11.91 -10.40 12.02
C ASN A 132 11.02 -9.53 11.12
N ILE A 133 11.14 -9.70 9.80
CA ILE A 133 10.29 -9.02 8.82
C ILE A 133 8.84 -9.53 8.89
N VAL A 134 8.62 -10.84 9.02
CA VAL A 134 7.27 -11.40 9.21
C VAL A 134 6.59 -10.81 10.44
N ILE A 135 7.30 -10.72 11.57
CA ILE A 135 6.77 -10.09 12.80
C ILE A 135 6.43 -8.62 12.53
N ALA A 136 7.31 -7.88 11.84
CA ALA A 136 7.07 -6.49 11.48
C ALA A 136 5.85 -6.31 10.56
N ILE A 137 5.63 -7.21 9.60
CA ILE A 137 4.44 -7.23 8.73
C ILE A 137 3.19 -7.46 9.58
N VAL A 138 3.20 -8.46 10.48
CA VAL A 138 2.06 -8.76 11.35
C VAL A 138 1.70 -7.57 12.24
N LEU A 139 2.69 -6.93 12.87
CA LEU A 139 2.49 -5.73 13.69
C LEU A 139 1.86 -4.59 12.87
N ASN A 140 2.36 -4.35 11.66
CA ASN A 140 1.79 -3.35 10.77
C ASN A 140 0.36 -3.70 10.34
N MET A 141 0.05 -4.97 10.09
CA MET A 141 -1.32 -5.37 9.71
C MET A 141 -2.32 -5.20 10.86
N ILE A 142 -1.89 -5.34 12.11
CA ILE A 142 -2.72 -4.99 13.27
C ILE A 142 -3.04 -3.50 13.28
N LEU A 143 -2.04 -2.64 13.03
CA LEU A 143 -2.26 -1.19 12.94
C LEU A 143 -3.18 -0.83 11.76
N VAL A 144 -2.96 -1.46 10.61
CA VAL A 144 -3.80 -1.27 9.43
C VAL A 144 -5.24 -1.63 9.72
N TYR A 145 -5.46 -2.81 10.31
CA TYR A 145 -6.80 -3.25 10.71
C TYR A 145 -7.47 -2.26 11.67
N ALA A 146 -6.74 -1.75 12.66
CA ALA A 146 -7.25 -0.73 13.58
C ALA A 146 -7.67 0.53 12.83
N VAL A 147 -6.83 1.05 11.94
CA VAL A 147 -7.14 2.26 11.16
C VAL A 147 -8.36 2.06 10.26
N LEU A 148 -8.45 0.93 9.55
CA LEU A 148 -9.61 0.59 8.71
C LEU A 148 -10.93 0.54 9.50
N LYS A 149 -10.89 0.08 10.77
CA LYS A 149 -12.06 0.14 11.66
C LYS A 149 -12.42 1.57 12.04
N LEU A 150 -11.43 2.40 12.34
CA LEU A 150 -11.63 3.81 12.69
C LEU A 150 -12.11 4.66 11.51
N THR A 151 -11.83 4.25 10.28
CA THR A 151 -12.27 4.97 9.07
C THR A 151 -13.77 5.28 9.07
N THR A 152 -14.61 4.37 9.58
CA THR A 152 -16.06 4.58 9.72
C THR A 152 -16.42 5.78 10.61
N LYS A 153 -15.65 6.00 11.68
CA LYS A 153 -15.86 7.13 12.60
C LYS A 153 -15.39 8.43 11.96
N ILE A 154 -14.26 8.38 11.25
CA ILE A 154 -13.69 9.52 10.53
C ILE A 154 -14.66 10.00 9.44
N GLU A 155 -15.23 9.08 8.68
CA GLU A 155 -16.23 9.37 7.65
C GLU A 155 -17.45 10.11 8.23
N LYS A 156 -17.98 9.64 9.36
CA LYS A 156 -19.12 10.28 10.05
C LYS A 156 -18.77 11.66 10.60
N LEU A 157 -17.54 11.86 11.06
CA LEU A 157 -17.08 13.15 11.61
C LEU A 157 -16.90 14.21 10.51
N LEU A 158 -16.33 13.82 9.37
CA LEU A 158 -16.00 14.74 8.28
C LEU A 158 -17.21 15.10 7.39
N GLY A 159 -18.17 14.18 7.25
CA GLY A 159 -19.30 14.31 6.35
C GLY A 159 -18.90 14.39 4.87
N LYS A 160 -19.90 14.40 3.98
CA LYS A 160 -19.66 14.32 2.52
C LYS A 160 -18.78 15.47 1.98
N GLY A 161 -18.98 16.69 2.47
CA GLY A 161 -18.21 17.87 2.06
C GLY A 161 -16.75 17.82 2.53
N GLY A 162 -16.50 17.47 3.79
CA GLY A 162 -15.16 17.35 4.34
C GLY A 162 -14.35 16.25 3.65
N ILE A 163 -14.99 15.10 3.38
CA ILE A 163 -14.37 14.00 2.63
C ILE A 163 -13.95 14.46 1.22
N ALA A 164 -14.80 15.22 0.52
CA ALA A 164 -14.48 15.67 -0.84
C ALA A 164 -13.25 16.61 -0.87
N ILE A 165 -13.12 17.49 0.11
CA ILE A 165 -11.97 18.41 0.22
C ILE A 165 -10.71 17.62 0.58
N ILE A 166 -10.79 16.81 1.64
CA ILE A 166 -9.65 16.01 2.13
C ILE A 166 -9.18 15.05 1.05
N ARG A 167 -10.09 14.42 0.31
CA ARG A 167 -9.74 13.56 -0.84
C ARG A 167 -8.86 14.30 -1.84
N LYS A 168 -9.22 15.53 -2.24
CA LYS A 168 -8.41 16.30 -3.20
C LYS A 168 -7.04 16.65 -2.65
N VAL A 169 -6.97 17.05 -1.38
CA VAL A 169 -5.70 17.38 -0.70
C VAL A 169 -4.79 16.15 -0.65
N PHE A 170 -5.32 15.00 -0.21
CA PHE A 170 -4.54 13.76 -0.17
C PHE A 170 -4.23 13.18 -1.54
N GLY A 171 -5.07 13.44 -2.56
CA GLY A 171 -4.74 13.15 -3.94
C GLY A 171 -3.47 13.86 -4.39
N ILE A 172 -3.29 15.14 -4.03
CA ILE A 172 -2.06 15.90 -4.33
C ILE A 172 -0.85 15.29 -3.59
N ILE A 173 -1.03 14.89 -2.32
CA ILE A 173 0.02 14.22 -1.54
C ILE A 173 0.41 12.87 -2.17
N LEU A 174 -0.57 12.04 -2.53
CA LEU A 174 -0.35 10.74 -3.15
C LEU A 174 0.35 10.88 -4.52
N LEU A 175 0.00 11.93 -5.29
CA LEU A 175 0.68 12.26 -6.54
C LEU A 175 2.16 12.58 -6.30
N ALA A 176 2.46 13.37 -5.26
CA ALA A 176 3.84 13.68 -4.89
C ALA A 176 4.62 12.42 -4.46
N ILE A 177 3.98 11.50 -3.72
CA ILE A 177 4.58 10.21 -3.34
C ILE A 177 4.86 9.36 -4.59
N ALA A 178 3.91 9.27 -5.52
CA ALA A 178 4.07 8.55 -6.78
C ALA A 178 5.27 9.08 -7.59
N VAL A 179 5.38 10.40 -7.74
CA VAL A 179 6.51 11.05 -8.42
C VAL A 179 7.84 10.79 -7.69
N LYS A 180 7.85 10.85 -6.36
CA LYS A 180 9.04 10.53 -5.55
C LYS A 180 9.49 9.08 -5.77
N LEU A 181 8.57 8.13 -5.74
CA LEU A 181 8.85 6.71 -5.98
C LEU A 181 9.38 6.49 -7.40
N PHE A 182 8.75 7.10 -8.41
CA PHE A 182 9.23 7.05 -9.79
C PHE A 182 10.69 7.56 -9.89
N ARG A 183 10.95 8.76 -9.36
CA ARG A 183 12.28 9.39 -9.41
C ARG A 183 13.35 8.57 -8.66
N SER A 184 13.01 8.03 -7.49
CA SER A 184 13.96 7.26 -6.68
C SER A 184 14.38 5.97 -7.37
N ASN A 185 13.51 5.36 -8.17
CA ASN A 185 13.78 4.08 -8.83
C ASN A 185 14.34 4.26 -10.24
N ILE A 186 14.08 5.38 -10.92
CA ILE A 186 14.73 5.69 -12.20
C ILE A 186 16.17 6.19 -12.03
N GLY A 187 16.46 6.94 -10.95
CA GLY A 187 17.82 7.40 -10.66
C GLY A 187 18.81 6.24 -10.44
N LEU A 188 18.33 5.14 -9.86
CA LEU A 188 19.10 3.90 -9.70
C LEU A 188 19.41 3.20 -11.03
N LEU A 189 18.59 3.42 -12.09
CA LEU A 189 18.82 2.85 -13.42
C LEU A 189 19.79 3.69 -14.27
N SER A 190 19.94 4.99 -13.98
CA SER A 190 20.85 5.88 -14.71
C SER A 190 22.31 5.80 -14.25
N ASP A 191 22.56 5.15 -13.11
CA ASP A 191 23.90 4.95 -12.53
C ASP A 191 24.52 3.56 -12.88
N LEU A 192 23.86 2.79 -13.77
CA LEU A 192 24.31 1.52 -14.36
C LEU A 192 24.74 1.72 -15.83
#